data_AF-A0A9P6W7J9-F1
#
_entry.id   AF-A0A9P6W7J9-F1
#
_cell.length_a   1.000
_cell.length_b   1.000
_cell.length_c   1.000
_cell.angle_alpha   90.00
_cell.angle_beta   90.00
_cell.angle_gamma   90.00
#
_symmetry.space_group_name_H-M   'P 1'
#
loop_
_entity.id
_entity.type
_entity.pdbx_description
1 polymer ?
#
loop_
_entity_poly.entity_id
_entity_poly.type
_entity_poly.pdbx_seq_one_letter_code
_entity_poly.pdbx_strand_id
1 'polypeptide(L)'
;MSITVINSLAQLDALTANKDTVSVIDFHAVWCGPCKAIAPIYQKLAAQYAGRVQFLKVDVDQVPAVAQKFSVSAMPTFVVLKGSSKVDEMRGANPAGLTALIAKHAPANGAGAGPSGSGSGQDKGLEGFVSLNSQIDQSQVHCLNESSEHMLKDMLRGGGDKWLESDADEQLLLHIPIQQSIKLRALRFTTASSKSAHAPKTVKIFVNAPGVDFDSAEGGAEAAQEVVLDEAQARGEKVVELRFVRFQNVKHLAIFVVDNQGGEDVTRIDKLELVGLAVEGTKMSDLKKLDDE
;
A
#
# COMPACT_ATOMS: atom_id res chain seq x y z
N MET A 1 -9.49 4.47 -6.43
CA MET A 1 -9.14 4.94 -7.80
C MET A 1 -10.05 4.23 -8.80
N SER A 2 -10.45 4.94 -9.85
CA SER A 2 -11.45 4.49 -10.82
C SER A 2 -10.84 3.67 -11.96
N ILE A 3 -11.55 2.62 -12.39
CA ILE A 3 -11.30 1.94 -13.67
C ILE A 3 -11.49 2.97 -14.80
N THR A 4 -10.51 3.10 -15.68
CA THR A 4 -10.56 4.06 -16.79
C THR A 4 -11.24 3.45 -18.01
N VAL A 5 -12.20 4.18 -18.59
CA VAL A 5 -12.88 3.77 -19.83
C VAL A 5 -12.07 4.23 -21.02
N ILE A 6 -11.75 3.29 -21.91
CA ILE A 6 -11.05 3.58 -23.16
C ILE A 6 -12.09 3.78 -24.26
N ASN A 7 -12.03 4.94 -24.92
CA ASN A 7 -12.94 5.33 -25.99
C ASN A 7 -12.23 5.43 -27.37
N SER A 8 -10.90 5.30 -27.41
CA SER A 8 -10.14 5.34 -28.67
C SER A 8 -8.80 4.63 -28.54
N LEU A 9 -8.22 4.25 -29.69
CA LEU A 9 -6.89 3.66 -29.74
C LEU A 9 -5.79 4.64 -29.28
N ALA A 10 -5.89 5.92 -29.67
CA ALA A 10 -4.94 6.94 -29.26
C ALA A 10 -4.91 7.15 -27.74
N GLN A 11 -6.07 7.09 -27.08
CA GLN A 11 -6.16 7.17 -25.61
C GLN A 11 -5.45 5.99 -24.94
N LEU A 12 -5.64 4.77 -25.47
CA LEU A 12 -4.96 3.59 -24.96
C LEU A 12 -3.44 3.70 -25.13
N ASP A 13 -3.00 4.10 -26.32
CA ASP A 13 -1.57 4.23 -26.62
C ASP A 13 -0.91 5.30 -25.73
N ALA A 14 -1.60 6.40 -25.44
CA ALA A 14 -1.11 7.43 -24.52
C ALA A 14 -0.99 6.92 -23.07
N LEU A 15 -1.98 6.17 -22.59
CA LEU A 15 -2.00 5.61 -21.23
C LEU A 15 -0.98 4.48 -21.03
N THR A 16 -0.57 3.82 -22.12
CA THR A 16 0.36 2.68 -22.10
C THR A 16 1.74 3.02 -22.69
N ALA A 17 2.02 4.30 -22.93
CA ALA A 17 3.28 4.75 -23.52
C ALA A 17 4.51 4.46 -22.63
N ASN A 18 4.31 4.46 -21.30
CA ASN A 18 5.38 4.16 -20.36
C ASN A 18 5.60 2.64 -20.25
N LYS A 19 6.83 2.18 -20.56
CA LYS A 19 7.22 0.76 -20.56
C LYS A 19 7.11 0.07 -19.19
N ASP A 20 7.19 0.85 -18.12
CA ASP A 20 7.15 0.34 -16.75
C ASP A 20 5.71 0.23 -16.21
N THR A 21 4.72 0.78 -16.92
CA THR A 21 3.32 0.70 -16.53
C THR A 21 2.74 -0.67 -16.86
N VAL A 22 2.24 -1.37 -15.83
CA VAL A 22 1.45 -2.59 -16.01
C VAL A 22 -0.03 -2.21 -16.09
N SER A 23 -0.67 -2.56 -17.20
CA SER A 23 -2.10 -2.31 -17.43
C SER A 23 -2.85 -3.61 -17.63
N VAL A 24 -4.06 -3.71 -17.08
CA VAL A 24 -4.96 -4.84 -17.27
C VAL A 24 -6.24 -4.32 -17.89
N ILE A 25 -6.56 -4.79 -19.09
CA ILE A 25 -7.71 -4.34 -19.87
C ILE A 25 -8.82 -5.38 -19.79
N ASP A 26 -10.01 -4.99 -19.34
CA ASP A 26 -11.25 -5.75 -19.46
C ASP A 26 -11.94 -5.44 -20.79
N PHE A 27 -11.93 -6.38 -21.73
CA PHE A 27 -12.72 -6.32 -22.95
C PHE A 27 -14.11 -6.91 -22.69
N HIS A 28 -15.11 -6.04 -22.69
CA HIS A 28 -16.49 -6.39 -22.37
C HIS A 28 -17.46 -5.94 -23.47
N ALA A 29 -18.71 -6.37 -23.33
CA ALA A 29 -19.85 -5.84 -24.07
C ALA A 29 -21.05 -5.65 -23.13
N VAL A 30 -21.92 -4.67 -23.38
CA VAL A 30 -23.07 -4.37 -22.50
C VAL A 30 -24.04 -5.56 -22.34
N TRP A 31 -24.20 -6.33 -23.41
CA TRP A 31 -25.08 -7.49 -23.49
C TRP A 31 -24.44 -8.78 -22.93
N CYS A 32 -23.16 -8.77 -22.57
CA CYS A 32 -22.44 -9.93 -22.07
C CYS A 32 -22.77 -10.22 -20.60
N GLY A 33 -23.57 -11.26 -20.35
CA GLY A 33 -23.92 -11.73 -19.00
C GLY A 33 -22.71 -12.08 -18.12
N PRO A 34 -21.75 -12.92 -18.60
CA PRO A 34 -20.55 -13.25 -17.83
C PRO A 34 -19.68 -12.03 -17.46
N CYS A 35 -19.67 -11.00 -18.32
CA CYS A 35 -18.96 -9.75 -18.04
C CYS A 35 -19.54 -9.03 -16.81
N LYS A 36 -20.87 -8.99 -16.69
CA LYS A 36 -21.55 -8.41 -15.51
C LYS A 36 -21.23 -9.18 -14.22
N ALA A 37 -21.09 -10.51 -14.30
CA ALA A 37 -20.79 -11.35 -13.15
C ALA A 37 -19.36 -11.11 -12.60
N ILE A 38 -18.38 -10.87 -13.47
CA ILE A 38 -16.98 -10.67 -13.05
C ILE A 38 -16.62 -9.21 -12.76
N ALA A 39 -17.41 -8.24 -13.24
CA ALA A 39 -17.16 -6.81 -13.04
C ALA A 39 -16.94 -6.39 -11.57
N PRO A 40 -17.70 -6.87 -10.56
CA PRO A 40 -17.45 -6.52 -9.16
C PRO A 40 -16.09 -7.01 -8.64
N ILE A 41 -15.63 -8.17 -9.12
CA ILE A 41 -14.31 -8.72 -8.77
C ILE A 41 -13.22 -7.88 -9.41
N TYR A 42 -13.39 -7.52 -10.68
CA TYR A 42 -12.46 -6.64 -11.38
C TYR A 42 -12.35 -5.27 -10.70
N GLN A 43 -13.47 -4.69 -10.23
CA GLN A 43 -13.49 -3.47 -9.41
C GLN A 43 -12.76 -3.64 -8.08
N LYS A 44 -12.98 -4.75 -7.37
CA LYS A 44 -12.29 -5.05 -6.11
C LYS A 44 -10.78 -5.16 -6.32
N LEU A 45 -10.35 -5.83 -7.39
CA LEU A 45 -8.93 -5.96 -7.74
C LEU A 45 -8.35 -4.61 -8.17
N ALA A 46 -9.10 -3.78 -8.89
CA ALA A 46 -8.68 -2.42 -9.21
C ALA A 46 -8.43 -1.57 -7.96
N ALA A 47 -9.26 -1.71 -6.93
CA ALA A 47 -9.03 -1.07 -5.65
C ALA A 47 -7.81 -1.66 -4.91
N GLN A 48 -7.67 -2.98 -4.89
CA GLN A 48 -6.58 -3.68 -4.21
C GLN A 48 -5.20 -3.38 -4.80
N TYR A 49 -5.10 -3.22 -6.11
CA TYR A 49 -3.85 -2.96 -6.84
C TYR A 49 -3.74 -1.48 -7.28
N ALA A 50 -4.52 -0.59 -6.65
CA ALA A 50 -4.52 0.83 -6.97
C ALA A 50 -3.10 1.41 -6.84
N GLY A 51 -2.68 2.16 -7.85
CA GLY A 51 -1.33 2.74 -7.93
C GLY A 51 -0.21 1.78 -8.33
N ARG A 52 -0.50 0.47 -8.49
CA ARG A 52 0.47 -0.54 -8.95
C ARG A 52 0.15 -1.10 -10.33
N VAL A 53 -1.14 -1.25 -10.61
CA VAL A 53 -1.64 -1.74 -11.89
C VAL A 53 -2.73 -0.79 -12.36
N GLN A 54 -2.66 -0.40 -13.63
CA GLN A 54 -3.68 0.41 -14.26
C GLN A 54 -4.83 -0.50 -14.74
N PHE A 55 -6.04 -0.24 -14.28
CA PHE A 55 -7.23 -1.01 -14.69
C PHE A 55 -8.00 -0.22 -15.75
N LEU A 56 -8.15 -0.82 -16.92
CA LEU A 56 -8.78 -0.24 -18.09
C LEU A 56 -9.96 -1.10 -18.51
N LYS A 57 -11.01 -0.48 -19.05
CA LYS A 57 -12.10 -1.23 -19.69
C LYS A 57 -12.35 -0.72 -21.11
N VAL A 58 -12.60 -1.66 -22.00
CA VAL A 58 -12.91 -1.41 -23.42
C VAL A 58 -14.22 -2.11 -23.73
N ASP A 59 -15.18 -1.33 -24.21
CA ASP A 59 -16.37 -1.89 -24.83
C ASP A 59 -16.04 -2.24 -26.29
N VAL A 60 -16.14 -3.52 -26.65
CA VAL A 60 -15.77 -4.00 -27.99
C VAL A 60 -16.68 -3.47 -29.09
N ASP A 61 -17.92 -3.09 -28.76
CA ASP A 61 -18.88 -2.54 -29.72
C ASP A 61 -18.60 -1.05 -29.97
N GLN A 62 -18.11 -0.33 -28.95
CA GLN A 62 -17.78 1.11 -29.07
C GLN A 62 -16.40 1.36 -29.67
N VAL A 63 -15.42 0.51 -29.38
CA VAL A 63 -14.03 0.72 -29.82
C VAL A 63 -13.46 -0.55 -30.51
N PRO A 64 -14.06 -0.97 -31.65
CA PRO A 64 -13.71 -2.23 -32.31
C PRO A 64 -12.23 -2.27 -32.76
N ALA A 65 -11.64 -1.12 -33.11
CA ALA A 65 -10.24 -1.02 -33.49
C ALA A 65 -9.28 -1.48 -32.37
N VAL A 66 -9.61 -1.22 -31.11
CA VAL A 66 -8.80 -1.66 -29.97
C VAL A 66 -8.97 -3.16 -29.74
N ALA A 67 -10.20 -3.69 -29.83
CA ALA A 67 -10.47 -5.12 -29.74
C ALA A 67 -9.73 -5.91 -30.84
N GLN A 68 -9.74 -5.39 -32.07
CA GLN A 68 -9.03 -5.97 -33.22
C GLN A 68 -7.52 -5.98 -33.03
N LYS A 69 -6.93 -4.89 -32.51
CA LYS A 69 -5.48 -4.80 -32.21
C LYS A 69 -4.99 -5.93 -31.31
N PHE A 70 -5.82 -6.39 -30.37
CA PHE A 70 -5.48 -7.48 -29.44
C PHE A 70 -6.07 -8.84 -29.83
N SER A 71 -6.69 -8.95 -31.01
CA SER A 71 -7.36 -10.15 -31.52
C SER A 71 -8.41 -10.73 -30.57
N VAL A 72 -9.18 -9.85 -29.92
CA VAL A 72 -10.25 -10.24 -29.00
C VAL A 72 -11.44 -10.79 -29.80
N SER A 73 -11.79 -12.05 -29.56
CA SER A 73 -12.89 -12.74 -30.24
C SER A 73 -13.97 -13.29 -29.29
N ALA A 74 -13.80 -13.11 -27.98
CA ALA A 74 -14.75 -13.54 -26.95
C ALA A 74 -14.71 -12.59 -25.76
N MET A 75 -15.85 -12.39 -25.11
CA MET A 75 -15.96 -11.53 -23.92
C MET A 75 -16.49 -12.34 -22.71
N PRO A 76 -15.99 -12.07 -21.49
CA PRO A 76 -14.91 -11.13 -21.20
C PRO A 76 -13.53 -11.70 -21.62
N THR A 77 -12.64 -10.84 -22.10
CA THR A 77 -11.22 -11.17 -22.25
C THR A 77 -10.41 -10.13 -21.50
N PHE A 78 -9.48 -10.58 -20.67
CA PHE A 78 -8.57 -9.74 -19.92
C PHE A 78 -7.20 -9.79 -20.58
N VAL A 79 -6.65 -8.64 -20.92
CA VAL A 79 -5.31 -8.53 -21.53
C VAL A 79 -4.39 -7.79 -20.58
N VAL A 80 -3.19 -8.33 -20.36
CA VAL A 80 -2.14 -7.67 -19.59
C VAL A 80 -1.14 -7.03 -20.54
N LEU A 81 -0.90 -5.74 -20.33
CA LEU A 81 0.12 -4.97 -21.03
C LEU A 81 1.24 -4.57 -20.06
N LYS A 82 2.48 -4.58 -20.55
CA LYS A 82 3.61 -3.86 -19.96
C LYS A 82 4.07 -2.82 -20.97
N GLY A 83 3.82 -1.55 -20.67
CA GLY A 83 3.77 -0.50 -21.68
C GLY A 83 2.81 -0.86 -22.81
N SER A 84 3.22 -0.66 -24.06
CA SER A 84 2.41 -0.95 -25.24
C SER A 84 2.40 -2.43 -25.66
N SER A 85 3.14 -3.29 -24.96
CA SER A 85 3.32 -4.70 -25.33
C SER A 85 2.40 -5.61 -24.54
N LYS A 86 1.66 -6.46 -25.24
CA LYS A 86 0.86 -7.54 -24.64
C LYS A 86 1.78 -8.64 -24.11
N VAL A 87 1.67 -8.94 -22.82
CA VAL A 87 2.52 -9.93 -22.13
C VAL A 87 1.75 -11.16 -21.67
N ASP A 88 0.43 -11.06 -21.49
CA ASP A 88 -0.41 -12.19 -21.09
C ASP A 88 -1.90 -11.91 -21.39
N GLU A 89 -2.72 -12.95 -21.39
CA GLU A 89 -4.17 -12.83 -21.54
C GLU A 89 -4.93 -13.94 -20.80
N MET A 90 -6.19 -13.65 -20.46
CA MET A 90 -7.13 -14.64 -19.96
C MET A 90 -8.49 -14.43 -20.60
N ARG A 91 -9.11 -15.51 -21.07
CA ARG A 91 -10.46 -15.48 -21.63
C ARG A 91 -11.46 -16.06 -20.65
N GLY A 92 -12.66 -15.48 -20.62
CA GLY A 92 -13.78 -15.94 -19.82
C GLY A 92 -13.83 -15.36 -18.40
N ALA A 93 -14.99 -15.51 -17.78
CA ALA A 93 -15.26 -15.01 -16.44
C ALA A 93 -14.75 -15.98 -15.36
N ASN A 94 -13.43 -15.97 -15.12
CA ASN A 94 -12.79 -16.78 -14.07
C ASN A 94 -12.19 -15.88 -12.96
N PRO A 95 -12.84 -15.75 -11.79
CA PRO A 95 -12.36 -14.91 -10.68
C PRO A 95 -10.97 -15.28 -10.16
N ALA A 96 -10.71 -16.57 -9.96
CA ALA A 96 -9.44 -17.07 -9.44
C ALA A 96 -8.33 -16.89 -10.48
N GLY A 97 -8.63 -17.18 -11.74
CA GLY A 97 -7.71 -16.95 -12.87
C GLY A 97 -7.36 -15.47 -13.02
N LEU A 98 -8.35 -14.58 -12.92
CA LEU A 98 -8.12 -13.13 -13.01
C LEU A 98 -7.22 -12.63 -11.88
N THR A 99 -7.46 -13.10 -10.66
CA THR A 99 -6.64 -12.74 -9.49
C THR A 99 -5.20 -13.22 -9.67
N ALA A 100 -5.01 -14.46 -10.13
CA ALA A 100 -3.69 -15.03 -10.38
C ALA A 100 -2.95 -14.32 -11.53
N LEU A 101 -3.66 -13.98 -12.62
CA LEU A 101 -3.11 -13.24 -13.76
C LEU A 101 -2.58 -11.87 -13.32
N ILE A 102 -3.38 -11.13 -12.53
CA ILE A 102 -2.98 -9.83 -12.00
C ILE A 102 -1.81 -10.00 -11.03
N ALA A 103 -1.87 -10.95 -10.09
CA ALA A 103 -0.78 -11.18 -9.13
C ALA A 103 0.55 -11.54 -9.81
N LYS A 104 0.51 -12.31 -10.92
CA LYS A 104 1.69 -12.71 -11.71
C LYS A 104 2.39 -11.54 -12.38
N HIS A 105 1.63 -10.56 -12.85
CA HIS A 105 2.18 -9.45 -13.67
C HIS A 105 2.22 -8.12 -12.98
N ALA A 106 1.47 -7.95 -11.89
CA ALA A 106 1.57 -6.79 -11.03
C ALA A 106 3.06 -6.62 -10.66
N PRO A 107 3.61 -5.40 -10.81
CA PRO A 107 4.97 -5.15 -10.40
C PRO A 107 5.07 -5.56 -8.92
N ALA A 108 6.12 -6.31 -8.58
CA ALA A 108 6.52 -6.50 -7.19
C ALA A 108 6.53 -5.10 -6.56
N ASN A 109 6.00 -4.92 -5.35
CA ASN A 109 5.81 -3.58 -4.74
C ASN A 109 7.05 -2.68 -4.99
N GLY A 110 6.96 -1.81 -6.02
CA GLY A 110 8.11 -1.10 -6.60
C GLY A 110 8.02 -0.89 -8.12
N ALA A 111 7.84 0.39 -8.52
CA ALA A 111 7.75 0.99 -9.87
C ALA A 111 6.35 0.99 -10.56
N GLY A 112 5.68 2.11 -10.86
CA GLY A 112 5.94 3.55 -10.64
C GLY A 112 4.86 4.46 -11.30
N ALA A 113 4.63 5.63 -10.68
CA ALA A 113 4.13 6.95 -11.19
C ALA A 113 2.87 7.05 -12.10
N GLY A 114 1.94 8.03 -11.95
CA GLY A 114 1.93 9.28 -11.15
C GLY A 114 0.60 10.06 -11.37
N PRO A 115 0.50 11.39 -11.10
CA PRO A 115 1.51 12.32 -10.56
C PRO A 115 1.12 13.03 -9.24
N SER A 116 2.09 13.81 -8.73
CA SER A 116 2.17 14.66 -7.52
C SER A 116 2.58 13.93 -6.23
N GLY A 117 3.78 14.09 -5.69
CA GLY A 117 4.96 14.88 -6.09
C GLY A 117 6.12 14.65 -5.11
N SER A 118 7.35 14.83 -5.60
CA SER A 118 8.65 14.89 -4.89
C SER A 118 9.07 13.70 -4.02
N GLY A 119 10.20 13.10 -4.36
CA GLY A 119 10.84 12.07 -3.54
C GLY A 119 12.00 11.38 -4.24
N SER A 120 12.98 12.14 -4.70
CA SER A 120 14.29 11.61 -5.05
C SER A 120 15.06 11.28 -3.76
N GLY A 121 14.70 10.19 -3.08
CA GLY A 121 15.49 9.60 -2.03
C GLY A 121 16.02 8.25 -2.50
N GLN A 122 17.35 8.11 -2.53
CA GLN A 122 17.99 6.82 -2.75
C GLN A 122 17.69 5.91 -1.54
N ASP A 123 16.64 5.10 -1.62
CA ASP A 123 16.37 3.99 -0.69
C ASP A 123 17.35 2.82 -0.93
N LYS A 124 18.65 3.12 -0.94
CA LYS A 124 19.71 2.10 -1.01
C LYS A 124 19.64 1.22 0.24
N GLY A 125 19.62 -0.10 0.05
CA GLY A 125 19.63 -1.07 1.16
C GLY A 125 18.25 -1.59 1.60
N LEU A 126 17.18 -1.27 0.85
CA LEU A 126 15.84 -1.87 1.03
C LEU A 126 15.50 -2.97 0.01
N GLU A 127 16.49 -3.43 -0.76
CA GLU A 127 16.33 -4.53 -1.71
C GLU A 127 15.81 -5.80 -1.01
N GLY A 128 14.69 -6.34 -1.49
CA GLY A 128 14.06 -7.55 -0.94
C GLY A 128 13.07 -7.33 0.21
N PHE A 129 12.95 -6.10 0.74
CA PHE A 129 11.92 -5.77 1.73
C PHE A 129 10.64 -5.27 1.05
N VAL A 130 9.49 -5.56 1.66
CA VAL A 130 8.18 -5.21 1.11
C VAL A 130 7.38 -4.37 2.10
N SER A 131 6.36 -3.68 1.59
CA SER A 131 5.33 -3.04 2.41
C SER A 131 4.51 -4.10 3.16
N LEU A 132 4.34 -3.90 4.47
CA LEU A 132 3.69 -4.84 5.39
C LEU A 132 2.37 -4.32 5.95
N ASN A 133 1.83 -3.22 5.42
CA ASN A 133 0.57 -2.63 5.90
C ASN A 133 -0.62 -3.60 5.83
N SER A 134 -0.58 -4.60 4.95
CA SER A 134 -1.60 -5.65 4.89
C SER A 134 -1.61 -6.58 6.11
N GLN A 135 -0.51 -6.61 6.87
CA GLN A 135 -0.38 -7.39 8.11
C GLN A 135 -0.93 -6.63 9.32
N ILE A 136 -1.31 -5.36 9.19
CA ILE A 136 -1.87 -4.59 10.30
C ILE A 136 -3.29 -5.10 10.61
N ASP A 137 -3.56 -5.35 11.88
CA ASP A 137 -4.92 -5.64 12.33
C ASP A 137 -5.71 -4.33 12.49
N GLN A 138 -6.32 -3.90 11.39
CA GLN A 138 -7.14 -2.68 11.34
C GLN A 138 -8.37 -2.69 12.26
N SER A 139 -8.74 -3.84 12.84
CA SER A 139 -9.84 -3.88 13.81
C SER A 139 -9.41 -3.39 15.18
N GLN A 140 -8.12 -3.48 15.50
CA GLN A 140 -7.55 -3.18 16.83
C GLN A 140 -6.63 -1.96 16.86
N VAL A 141 -6.37 -1.32 15.71
CA VAL A 141 -5.64 -0.05 15.66
C VAL A 141 -6.39 1.02 16.43
N HIS A 142 -5.66 1.83 17.19
CA HIS A 142 -6.16 2.99 17.90
C HIS A 142 -5.04 4.01 18.05
N CYS A 143 -5.39 5.28 18.21
CA CYS A 143 -4.44 6.35 18.47
C CYS A 143 -4.91 7.18 19.65
N LEU A 144 -3.98 7.56 20.53
CA LEU A 144 -4.27 8.56 21.56
C LEU A 144 -4.02 9.95 20.99
N ASN A 145 -4.85 10.91 21.43
CA ASN A 145 -4.87 12.30 20.96
C ASN A 145 -5.16 12.47 19.46
N GLU A 146 -5.88 11.53 18.83
CA GLU A 146 -6.33 11.72 17.44
C GLU A 146 -7.58 12.58 17.34
N SER A 147 -7.65 13.42 16.31
CA SER A 147 -8.85 14.17 15.96
C SER A 147 -10.00 13.24 15.56
N SER A 148 -11.22 13.62 15.95
CA SER A 148 -12.44 12.90 15.59
C SER A 148 -12.73 12.88 14.08
N GLU A 149 -12.17 13.82 13.30
CA GLU A 149 -12.34 13.90 11.85
C GLU A 149 -11.21 13.20 11.07
N HIS A 150 -10.04 13.04 11.69
CA HIS A 150 -8.80 12.62 11.05
C HIS A 150 -8.12 11.51 11.87
N MET A 151 -8.72 10.31 11.81
CA MET A 151 -8.33 9.16 12.63
C MET A 151 -7.28 8.27 11.96
N LEU A 152 -6.45 7.60 12.77
CA LEU A 152 -5.43 6.63 12.35
C LEU A 152 -6.02 5.52 11.48
N LYS A 153 -7.21 5.05 11.84
CA LYS A 153 -7.91 3.97 11.13
C LYS A 153 -8.27 4.37 9.70
N ASP A 154 -8.62 5.63 9.49
CA ASP A 154 -8.95 6.17 8.17
C ASP A 154 -7.71 6.31 7.29
N MET A 155 -6.60 6.81 7.86
CA MET A 155 -5.30 6.86 7.19
C MET A 155 -4.83 5.46 6.75
N LEU A 156 -4.95 4.45 7.62
CA LEU A 156 -4.47 3.08 7.35
C LEU A 156 -5.34 2.27 6.37
N ARG A 157 -6.65 2.56 6.29
CA ARG A 157 -7.57 1.91 5.33
C ARG A 157 -7.25 2.22 3.88
N GLY A 158 -6.59 3.36 3.65
CA GLY A 158 -6.21 3.82 2.33
C GLY A 158 -7.40 4.30 1.49
N GLY A 159 -7.18 5.38 0.74
CA GLY A 159 -8.14 5.92 -0.22
C GLY A 159 -8.47 7.39 0.02
N GLY A 160 -7.88 8.26 -0.80
CA GLY A 160 -8.21 9.70 -0.85
C GLY A 160 -7.31 10.59 0.02
N ASP A 161 -7.79 11.80 0.25
CA ASP A 161 -7.24 12.86 1.11
C ASP A 161 -7.61 12.61 2.58
N LYS A 162 -7.23 11.43 3.10
CA LYS A 162 -7.49 11.02 4.49
C LYS A 162 -6.16 10.93 5.22
N TRP A 163 -6.03 11.68 6.31
CA TRP A 163 -4.84 11.74 7.15
C TRP A 163 -5.18 11.49 8.61
N LEU A 164 -4.15 11.28 9.41
CA LEU A 164 -4.18 11.33 10.87
C LEU A 164 -3.77 12.74 11.30
N GLU A 165 -4.52 13.33 12.23
CA GLU A 165 -4.20 14.62 12.85
C GLU A 165 -4.36 14.54 14.36
N SER A 166 -3.55 15.29 15.10
CA SER A 166 -3.73 15.44 16.54
C SER A 166 -4.82 16.45 16.89
N ASP A 167 -5.43 16.28 18.07
CA ASP A 167 -6.57 17.10 18.51
C ASP A 167 -6.15 18.25 19.45
N ALA A 168 -5.50 17.93 20.56
CA ALA A 168 -5.23 18.89 21.62
C ALA A 168 -3.87 19.60 21.52
N ASP A 169 -2.85 18.87 21.09
CA ASP A 169 -1.44 19.31 21.00
C ASP A 169 -0.71 18.51 19.91
N GLU A 170 0.58 18.71 19.73
CA GLU A 170 1.38 18.06 18.69
C GLU A 170 1.66 16.58 18.93
N GLN A 171 1.36 16.05 20.11
CA GLN A 171 1.69 14.69 20.47
C GLN A 171 0.68 13.68 19.92
N LEU A 172 1.16 12.54 19.43
CA LEU A 172 0.32 11.43 18.97
C LEU A 172 0.90 10.12 19.47
N LEU A 173 0.04 9.19 19.91
CA LEU A 173 0.48 7.84 20.25
C LEU A 173 -0.31 6.79 19.47
N LEU A 174 0.32 6.25 18.43
CA LEU A 174 -0.28 5.28 17.53
C LEU A 174 -0.04 3.87 18.05
N HIS A 175 -1.10 3.08 18.21
CA HIS A 175 -1.03 1.66 18.54
C HIS A 175 -1.44 0.82 17.33
N ILE A 176 -0.50 0.00 16.85
CA ILE A 176 -0.61 -0.76 15.60
C ILE A 176 -0.34 -2.25 15.88
N PRO A 177 -1.38 -3.04 16.17
CA PRO A 177 -1.28 -4.49 16.27
C PRO A 177 -1.05 -5.12 14.89
N ILE A 178 -0.26 -6.19 14.85
CA ILE A 178 0.10 -6.92 13.63
C ILE A 178 -0.43 -8.35 13.71
N GLN A 179 -1.13 -8.80 12.67
CA GLN A 179 -1.78 -10.12 12.58
C GLN A 179 -0.78 -11.28 12.66
N GLN A 180 0.37 -11.13 12.00
CA GLN A 180 1.46 -12.10 12.01
C GLN A 180 2.75 -11.39 12.39
N SER A 181 3.64 -12.07 13.12
CA SER A 181 4.94 -11.50 13.45
C SER A 181 5.67 -11.03 12.19
N ILE A 182 6.21 -9.82 12.23
CA ILE A 182 6.99 -9.25 11.13
C ILE A 182 8.40 -8.86 11.58
N LYS A 183 9.30 -8.77 10.61
CA LYS A 183 10.63 -8.17 10.73
C LYS A 183 10.60 -6.78 10.11
N LEU A 184 10.67 -5.72 10.91
CA LEU A 184 10.67 -4.35 10.39
C LEU A 184 12.09 -3.87 10.12
N ARG A 185 12.34 -3.44 8.88
CA ARG A 185 13.62 -2.85 8.45
C ARG A 185 13.58 -1.34 8.44
N ALA A 186 12.44 -0.76 8.07
CA ALA A 186 12.26 0.68 8.00
C ALA A 186 10.79 1.07 8.19
N LEU A 187 10.57 2.33 8.53
CA LEU A 187 9.27 2.99 8.46
C LEU A 187 9.35 4.12 7.44
N ARG A 188 8.24 4.41 6.77
CA ARG A 188 8.10 5.62 5.97
C ARG A 188 6.91 6.41 6.47
N PHE A 189 7.19 7.62 6.94
CA PHE A 189 6.18 8.62 7.23
C PHE A 189 5.98 9.45 5.97
N THR A 190 4.78 9.93 5.71
CA THR A 190 4.53 10.85 4.60
C THR A 190 3.56 11.89 5.08
N THR A 191 3.94 13.14 4.89
CA THR A 191 3.10 14.30 5.13
C THR A 191 3.06 15.14 3.86
N ALA A 192 1.89 15.66 3.50
CA ALA A 192 1.73 16.46 2.30
C ALA A 192 2.71 17.65 2.30
N SER A 193 3.32 17.95 1.14
CA SER A 193 4.34 19.01 1.05
C SER A 193 3.83 20.39 1.47
N SER A 194 2.52 20.66 1.28
CA SER A 194 1.85 21.89 1.74
C SER A 194 1.70 21.97 3.27
N LYS A 195 1.95 20.87 3.98
CA LYS A 195 1.79 20.71 5.44
C LYS A 195 3.07 20.17 6.08
N SER A 196 4.24 20.40 5.48
CA SER A 196 5.52 19.88 5.98
C SER A 196 5.88 20.36 7.39
N ALA A 197 5.42 21.55 7.80
CA ALA A 197 5.62 22.06 9.16
C ALA A 197 4.92 21.19 10.23
N HIS A 198 3.76 20.62 9.90
CA HIS A 198 3.00 19.73 10.79
C HIS A 198 3.52 18.28 10.76
N ALA A 199 4.52 17.97 9.95
CA ALA A 199 5.04 16.62 9.83
C ALA A 199 5.78 16.20 11.11
N PRO A 200 5.77 14.92 11.50
CA PRO A 200 6.46 14.46 12.69
C PRO A 200 7.98 14.71 12.60
N LYS A 201 8.59 15.12 13.72
CA LYS A 201 10.03 15.34 13.83
C LYS A 201 10.68 14.36 14.77
N THR A 202 10.29 14.30 16.03
CA THR A 202 10.85 13.35 16.99
C THR A 202 9.86 12.24 17.24
N VAL A 203 10.29 11.00 16.99
CA VAL A 203 9.46 9.81 17.21
C VAL A 203 10.18 8.78 18.07
N LYS A 204 9.46 8.24 19.04
CA LYS A 204 9.88 7.08 19.83
C LYS A 204 9.07 5.86 19.41
N ILE A 205 9.77 4.78 19.09
CA ILE A 205 9.19 3.56 18.54
C ILE A 205 9.35 2.44 19.57
N PHE A 206 8.24 1.84 19.95
CA PHE A 206 8.16 0.74 20.90
C PHE A 206 7.66 -0.51 20.18
N VAL A 207 8.19 -1.67 20.55
CA VAL A 207 7.78 -2.96 19.99
C VAL A 207 7.26 -3.87 21.09
N ASN A 208 6.16 -4.57 20.82
CA ASN A 208 5.54 -5.53 21.72
C ASN A 208 5.15 -4.94 23.10
N ALA A 209 4.86 -3.63 23.13
CA ALA A 209 4.44 -2.90 24.31
C ALA A 209 3.04 -2.29 24.06
N PRO A 210 1.95 -3.07 24.18
CA PRO A 210 0.61 -2.60 23.85
C PRO A 210 0.02 -1.61 24.86
N GLY A 211 0.54 -1.56 26.08
CA GLY A 211 0.05 -0.69 27.16
C GLY A 211 0.87 0.58 27.37
N VAL A 212 1.65 1.01 26.37
CA VAL A 212 2.34 2.31 26.42
C VAL A 212 1.30 3.42 26.34
N ASP A 213 1.50 4.45 27.13
CA ASP A 213 0.74 5.71 27.18
C ASP A 213 1.74 6.87 27.14
N PHE A 214 1.26 8.12 27.19
CA PHE A 214 2.14 9.30 27.13
C PHE A 214 3.17 9.33 28.27
N ASP A 215 2.72 9.13 29.51
CA ASP A 215 3.60 9.15 30.69
C ASP A 215 4.71 8.09 30.59
N SER A 216 4.34 6.85 30.23
CA SER A 216 5.33 5.78 30.05
C SER A 216 6.21 6.00 28.82
N ALA A 217 5.70 6.56 27.73
CA ALA A 217 6.50 6.84 26.53
C ALA A 217 7.55 7.95 26.76
N GLU A 218 7.29 8.89 27.66
CA GLU A 218 8.24 9.95 27.99
C GLU A 218 9.39 9.47 28.88
N GLY A 219 9.12 8.64 29.90
CA GLY A 219 10.16 8.22 30.85
C GLY A 219 10.01 6.85 31.52
N GLY A 220 8.96 6.08 31.24
CA GLY A 220 8.69 4.80 31.92
C GLY A 220 9.03 3.54 31.11
N ALA A 221 8.87 3.58 29.79
CA ALA A 221 9.08 2.46 28.88
C ALA A 221 10.35 2.66 28.04
N GLU A 222 11.13 1.60 27.83
CA GLU A 222 12.29 1.67 26.94
C GLU A 222 11.86 1.64 25.47
N ALA A 223 12.07 2.73 24.76
CA ALA A 223 11.87 2.76 23.31
C ALA A 223 12.87 1.82 22.63
N ALA A 224 12.37 1.00 21.69
CA ALA A 224 13.23 0.17 20.85
C ALA A 224 14.19 1.06 20.03
N GLN A 225 13.67 2.18 19.53
CA GLN A 225 14.45 3.20 18.86
C GLN A 225 13.77 4.56 18.97
N GLU A 226 14.58 5.59 19.17
CA GLU A 226 14.19 6.99 19.08
C GLU A 226 14.87 7.59 17.85
N VAL A 227 14.12 8.37 17.07
CA VAL A 227 14.58 8.94 15.81
C VAL A 227 14.11 10.39 15.71
N VAL A 228 15.03 11.26 15.28
CA VAL A 228 14.70 12.60 14.79
C VAL A 228 14.67 12.54 13.26
N LEU A 229 13.50 12.71 12.66
CA LEU A 229 13.27 12.71 11.23
C LEU A 229 13.82 13.99 10.62
N ASP A 230 14.56 13.85 9.52
CA ASP A 230 14.82 14.96 8.60
C ASP A 230 13.56 15.26 7.75
N GLU A 231 13.52 16.44 7.09
CA GLU A 231 12.36 16.82 6.26
C GLU A 231 12.07 15.80 5.15
N ALA A 232 13.10 15.19 4.56
CA ALA A 232 12.94 14.20 3.50
C ALA A 232 12.28 12.92 4.04
N GLN A 233 12.61 12.52 5.27
CA GLN A 233 11.97 11.41 5.97
C GLN A 233 10.53 11.73 6.37
N ALA A 234 10.26 12.95 6.83
CA ALA A 234 8.93 13.39 7.23
C ALA A 234 7.96 13.53 6.02
N ARG A 235 8.50 13.88 4.85
CA ARG A 235 7.77 13.94 3.56
C ARG A 235 7.68 12.59 2.83
N GLY A 236 8.29 11.53 3.35
CA GLY A 236 8.28 10.20 2.72
C GLY A 236 9.22 10.03 1.53
N GLU A 237 10.06 11.01 1.26
CA GLU A 237 11.10 10.97 0.23
C GLU A 237 12.19 9.96 0.60
N LYS A 238 12.45 9.79 1.90
CA LYS A 238 13.44 8.86 2.46
C LYS A 238 12.81 8.02 3.56
N VAL A 239 13.28 6.79 3.73
CA VAL A 239 12.84 5.96 4.87
C VAL A 239 13.55 6.30 6.18
N VAL A 240 12.88 5.98 7.28
CA VAL A 240 13.48 5.87 8.61
C VAL A 240 14.00 4.46 8.78
N GLU A 241 15.32 4.28 8.65
CA GLU A 241 15.95 2.99 8.88
C GLU A 241 15.89 2.60 10.36
N LEU A 242 15.40 1.39 10.61
CA LEU A 242 15.34 0.84 11.95
C LEU A 242 16.55 -0.07 12.22
N ARG A 243 16.92 -0.17 13.49
CA ARG A 243 17.92 -1.10 14.01
C ARG A 243 17.37 -2.52 13.94
N PHE A 244 17.42 -3.11 12.74
CA PHE A 244 16.77 -4.38 12.37
C PHE A 244 16.84 -5.49 13.44
N VAL A 245 17.95 -5.58 14.17
CA VAL A 245 18.15 -6.52 15.29
C VAL A 245 17.10 -6.39 16.42
N ARG A 246 16.62 -5.18 16.72
CA ARG A 246 15.56 -4.92 17.73
C ARG A 246 14.16 -5.18 17.19
N PHE A 247 14.01 -5.31 15.87
CA PHE A 247 12.73 -5.37 15.16
C PHE A 247 12.51 -6.71 14.43
N GLN A 248 13.07 -7.81 14.94
CA GLN A 248 12.97 -9.14 14.30
C GLN A 248 11.63 -9.87 14.52
N ASN A 249 10.85 -9.49 15.53
CA ASN A 249 9.63 -10.20 15.92
C ASN A 249 8.60 -9.21 16.46
N VAL A 250 8.09 -8.36 15.58
CA VAL A 250 7.14 -7.31 15.93
C VAL A 250 5.71 -7.86 15.76
N LYS A 251 4.96 -7.87 16.87
CA LYS A 251 3.52 -8.21 16.92
C LYS A 251 2.65 -7.01 17.26
N HIS A 252 3.24 -6.03 17.93
CA HIS A 252 2.61 -4.75 18.22
C HIS A 252 3.66 -3.65 18.04
N LEU A 253 3.28 -2.57 17.38
CA LEU A 253 4.10 -1.39 17.22
C LEU A 253 3.38 -0.22 17.90
N ALA A 254 4.04 0.46 18.84
CA ALA A 254 3.57 1.75 19.32
C ALA A 254 4.53 2.84 18.81
N ILE A 255 4.00 3.90 18.23
CA ILE A 255 4.78 5.04 17.73
C ILE A 255 4.29 6.28 18.46
N PHE A 256 5.16 6.82 19.30
CA PHE A 256 4.94 8.09 19.97
C PHE A 256 5.58 9.20 19.14
N VAL A 257 4.79 10.15 18.69
CA VAL A 257 5.26 11.40 18.11
C VAL A 257 5.33 12.43 19.22
N VAL A 258 6.52 12.97 19.44
CA VAL A 258 6.81 13.93 20.52
C VAL A 258 6.60 15.37 20.05
N ASP A 259 7.08 15.68 18.84
CA ASP A 259 6.99 17.01 18.24
C ASP A 259 6.93 16.94 16.70
N ASN A 260 6.68 18.08 16.06
CA ASN A 260 6.64 18.23 14.61
C ASN A 260 7.76 19.16 14.09
N GLN A 261 7.93 19.20 12.77
CA GLN A 261 9.04 19.88 12.10
C GLN A 261 9.02 21.40 12.30
N GLY A 262 7.83 21.99 12.35
CA GLY A 262 7.61 23.44 12.42
C GLY A 262 7.43 24.00 13.83
N GLY A 263 7.23 23.15 14.85
CA GLY A 263 6.76 23.60 16.17
C GLY A 263 5.32 24.10 16.13
N GLU A 264 4.49 23.50 15.28
CA GLU A 264 3.06 23.77 15.17
C GLU A 264 2.30 23.13 16.34
N ASP A 265 1.12 23.64 16.64
CA ASP A 265 0.28 23.12 17.74
C ASP A 265 -0.32 21.73 17.42
N VAL A 266 -0.30 21.32 16.15
CA VAL A 266 -0.88 20.04 15.70
C VAL A 266 0.06 19.31 14.74
N THR A 267 0.06 17.99 14.85
CA THR A 267 0.81 17.08 14.00
C THR A 267 -0.12 16.40 13.00
N ARG A 268 0.34 16.30 11.75
CA ARG A 268 -0.37 15.61 10.66
C ARG A 268 0.49 14.51 10.06
N ILE A 269 -0.13 13.36 9.77
CA ILE A 269 0.48 12.24 9.05
C ILE A 269 -0.49 11.77 7.96
N ASP A 270 -0.10 11.88 6.69
CA ASP A 270 -0.91 11.47 5.54
C ASP A 270 -0.78 9.98 5.22
N LYS A 271 0.40 9.40 5.49
CA LYS A 271 0.64 7.97 5.27
C LYS A 271 1.71 7.45 6.21
N LEU A 272 1.51 6.22 6.68
CA LEU A 272 2.52 5.42 7.37
C LEU A 272 2.70 4.10 6.64
N GLU A 273 3.92 3.77 6.27
CA GLU A 273 4.27 2.50 5.64
C GLU A 273 5.30 1.73 6.47
N LEU A 274 4.99 0.46 6.71
CA LEU A 274 5.86 -0.49 7.40
C LEU A 274 6.65 -1.28 6.35
N VAL A 275 7.97 -1.15 6.31
CA VAL A 275 8.82 -1.83 5.32
C VAL A 275 9.62 -2.94 6.00
N GLY A 276 9.50 -4.17 5.51
CA GLY A 276 10.10 -5.32 6.18
C GLY A 276 9.86 -6.66 5.48
N LEU A 277 9.97 -7.74 6.26
CA LEU A 277 9.64 -9.10 5.84
C LEU A 277 8.57 -9.69 6.76
N ALA A 278 7.60 -10.41 6.20
CA ALA A 278 6.72 -11.25 7.00
C ALA A 278 7.52 -12.45 7.52
N VAL A 279 7.34 -12.83 8.79
CA VAL A 279 7.88 -14.09 9.30
C VAL A 279 6.90 -15.17 8.85
N GLU A 280 7.31 -16.02 7.90
CA GLU A 280 6.53 -17.22 7.58
C GLU A 280 6.39 -18.06 8.85
N GLY A 281 5.16 -18.15 9.36
CA GLY A 281 4.87 -19.07 10.45
C GLY A 281 5.14 -20.48 9.96
N THR A 282 6.02 -21.21 10.66
CA THR A 282 6.20 -22.65 10.44
C THR A 282 4.83 -23.31 10.51
N LYS A 283 4.29 -23.73 9.36
CA LYS A 283 3.08 -24.56 9.34
C LYS A 283 3.43 -25.89 9.97
N MET A 284 3.05 -26.09 11.23
CA MET A 284 3.18 -27.39 11.92
C MET A 284 2.37 -28.50 11.22
N SER A 285 1.53 -28.16 10.24
CA SER A 285 0.81 -29.11 9.39
C SER A 285 1.70 -29.92 8.44
N ASP A 286 2.96 -29.49 8.20
CA ASP A 286 3.89 -30.18 7.29
C ASP A 286 4.86 -31.15 8.00
N LEU A 287 4.78 -31.27 9.33
CA LEU A 287 5.51 -32.29 10.09
C LEU A 287 4.74 -33.61 10.06
N LYS A 288 4.86 -34.37 8.96
CA LYS A 288 4.57 -35.81 9.03
C LYS A 288 5.60 -36.46 9.95
N LYS A 289 5.11 -37.12 11.01
CA LYS A 289 5.92 -38.08 11.77
C LYS A 289 6.45 -39.11 10.78
N LEU A 290 7.76 -39.27 10.74
CA LEU A 290 8.37 -40.47 10.19
C LEU A 290 8.02 -41.59 11.16
N ASP A 291 7.14 -42.49 10.76
CA ASP A 291 6.98 -43.78 11.43
C ASP A 291 8.30 -44.55 11.23
N ASP A 292 8.93 -44.93 12.33
CA ASP A 292 10.07 -45.84 12.40
C ASP A 292 9.67 -47.22 11.83
N GLU A 293 10.36 -47.66 10.77
CA GLU A 293 10.47 -49.08 10.36
C GLU A 293 11.80 -49.66 10.87
#